data_AF-A0A4S2RW04-F1
#
_entry.id   AF-A0A4S2RW04-F1
#
_cell.length_a   1.000
_cell.length_b   1.000
_cell.length_c   1.000
_cell.angle_alpha   90.00
_cell.angle_beta   90.00
_cell.angle_gamma   90.00
#
_symmetry.space_group_name_H-M   'P 1'
#
loop_
_entity.id
_entity.type
_entity.pdbx_description
1 polymer ?
#
loop_
_entity_poly.entity_id
_entity_poly.type
_entity_poly.pdbx_seq_one_letter_code
_entity_poly.pdbx_strand_id
1 'polypeptide(L)'
;MTRTHLFVGPSAHGLGIPVPQDIHVHAPARRGDIDRLLADRPGPGVILLADGTFHSYPSVGHRELRDALTAGWRVWGLCSMGAIRAAEMHPLGMRGYGTVHQRFVDDPDFADDEVALVHGLEHPFRAVSEPLVHIRAYLDHLRNQGTLPAARVDEVLTDFKNRWYGDRTLPSLARRLTELGHPAARDDMKDFDRFRLKTHDLEAFLAERPWDDAIQADRAQHPHKQHSHAERAEQGGTNMDHRALLTEIGGVPFIDDDGFRPKALLTAVAVVRRSAEPEAFTSLGACLDPENAKSIFDRHATSRVHDIAWTELAPAETEDVAHASGLVVRSMPAWQSLFTLPKRYRRMAASTSSTSVLVPQTIYLGPGAFRDEETLRETLVHEHAHIWLNFIAEVYDLQLPDAPNDYVLPSGTSGKTYRGVMFAAHFAAAAASALRRRHLDGETGVRERLDHLTGYLGGCLTAMNERPYASPTGELVKDTLTRRYDDLVRHLHDPTTSGGHLVR
;
A
#
# COMPACT_ATOMS: atom_id res chain seq x y z
N MET A 1 27.12 -13.67 -18.63
CA MET A 1 25.87 -14.13 -17.97
C MET A 1 24.72 -13.30 -18.50
N THR A 2 23.57 -13.91 -18.74
CA THR A 2 22.38 -13.31 -19.38
C THR A 2 21.92 -12.07 -18.62
N ARG A 3 21.86 -10.90 -19.29
CA ARG A 3 21.48 -9.61 -18.70
C ARG A 3 20.00 -9.27 -18.88
N THR A 4 19.22 -10.19 -19.45
CA THR A 4 17.80 -9.99 -19.77
C THR A 4 16.95 -10.84 -18.85
N HIS A 5 16.02 -10.19 -18.15
CA HIS A 5 15.18 -10.79 -17.12
C HIS A 5 13.71 -10.63 -17.51
N LEU A 6 12.97 -11.73 -17.64
CA LEU A 6 11.55 -11.74 -18.00
C LEU A 6 10.70 -12.14 -16.81
N PHE A 7 9.82 -11.26 -16.36
CA PHE A 7 8.80 -11.55 -15.34
C PHE A 7 7.49 -11.91 -16.03
N VAL A 8 7.09 -13.18 -15.93
CA VAL A 8 5.95 -13.71 -16.69
C VAL A 8 5.26 -14.85 -15.94
N GLY A 9 3.95 -15.00 -16.15
CA GLY A 9 3.20 -16.17 -15.68
C GLY A 9 2.12 -16.56 -16.67
N PRO A 10 0.84 -16.26 -16.41
CA PRO A 10 -0.27 -16.76 -17.23
C PRO A 10 -0.20 -16.31 -18.69
N SER A 11 0.44 -15.17 -19.00
CA SER A 11 0.57 -14.69 -20.39
C SER A 11 1.49 -15.59 -21.24
N ALA A 12 2.40 -16.35 -20.61
CA ALA A 12 3.23 -17.35 -21.31
C ALA A 12 2.51 -18.67 -21.57
N HIS A 13 1.31 -18.87 -21.03
CA HIS A 13 0.55 -20.08 -21.27
C HIS A 13 0.05 -20.13 -22.73
N GLY A 14 0.42 -21.19 -23.46
CA GLY A 14 0.02 -21.35 -24.86
C GLY A 14 0.91 -20.61 -25.87
N LEU A 15 2.09 -20.12 -25.47
CA LEU A 15 3.08 -19.60 -26.42
C LEU A 15 3.40 -20.64 -27.52
N GLY A 16 3.39 -20.20 -28.77
CA GLY A 16 3.77 -21.02 -29.93
C GLY A 16 5.29 -21.19 -30.07
N ILE A 17 6.07 -20.34 -29.39
CA ILE A 17 7.54 -20.37 -29.37
C ILE A 17 8.08 -20.57 -27.94
N PRO A 18 9.21 -21.28 -27.76
CA PRO A 18 9.87 -21.34 -26.47
C PRO A 18 10.50 -19.98 -26.13
N VAL A 19 10.52 -19.62 -24.84
CA VAL A 19 11.29 -18.45 -24.38
C VAL A 19 12.78 -18.69 -24.68
N PRO A 20 13.48 -17.75 -25.33
CA PRO A 20 14.89 -17.88 -25.64
C PRO A 20 15.75 -18.20 -24.40
N GLN A 21 16.71 -19.12 -24.55
CA GLN A 21 17.55 -19.60 -23.44
C GLN A 21 18.46 -18.51 -22.83
N ASP A 22 18.66 -17.41 -23.55
CA ASP A 22 19.44 -16.28 -23.09
C ASP A 22 18.63 -15.28 -22.23
N ILE A 23 17.37 -15.57 -21.94
CA ILE A 23 16.51 -14.79 -21.05
C ILE A 23 16.33 -15.54 -19.73
N HIS A 24 16.58 -14.86 -18.61
CA HIS A 24 16.29 -15.42 -17.29
C HIS A 24 14.81 -15.19 -16.94
N VAL A 25 14.05 -16.28 -16.87
CA VAL A 25 12.61 -16.24 -16.58
C VAL A 25 12.37 -16.21 -15.07
N HIS A 26 11.48 -15.33 -14.64
CA HIS A 26 10.99 -15.18 -13.28
C HIS A 26 9.47 -15.38 -13.25
N ALA A 27 8.94 -15.69 -12.07
CA ALA A 27 7.50 -15.66 -11.82
C ALA A 27 6.90 -14.25 -12.10
N PRO A 28 5.56 -14.10 -12.16
CA PRO A 28 4.94 -12.79 -12.24
C PRO A 28 5.48 -11.84 -11.17
N ALA A 29 5.84 -10.62 -11.57
CA ALA A 29 6.50 -9.66 -10.71
C ALA A 29 5.61 -9.27 -9.52
N ARG A 30 6.19 -9.33 -8.33
CA ARG A 30 5.65 -8.83 -7.07
C ARG A 30 6.43 -7.59 -6.66
N ARG A 31 5.84 -6.79 -5.77
CA ARG A 31 6.54 -5.66 -5.13
C ARG A 31 7.89 -6.11 -4.58
N GLY A 32 8.95 -5.42 -4.99
CA GLY A 32 10.32 -5.64 -4.52
C GLY A 32 11.10 -6.66 -5.34
N ASP A 33 10.48 -7.35 -6.31
CA ASP A 33 11.20 -8.29 -7.17
C ASP A 33 12.18 -7.55 -8.12
N ILE A 34 11.82 -6.35 -8.57
CA ILE A 34 12.72 -5.53 -9.38
C ILE A 34 13.87 -5.01 -8.51
N ASP A 35 13.58 -4.50 -7.32
CA ASP A 35 14.61 -4.04 -6.39
C ASP A 35 15.61 -5.16 -6.03
N ARG A 36 15.11 -6.38 -5.77
CA ARG A 36 15.96 -7.55 -5.52
C ARG A 36 16.85 -7.87 -6.73
N LEU A 37 16.29 -7.82 -7.93
CA LEU A 37 17.06 -8.02 -9.15
C LEU A 37 18.19 -6.99 -9.29
N LEU A 38 17.92 -5.72 -9.02
CA LEU A 38 18.93 -4.65 -9.07
C LEU A 38 20.04 -4.86 -8.03
N ALA A 39 19.67 -5.30 -6.81
CA ALA A 39 20.62 -5.57 -5.74
C ALA A 39 21.54 -6.75 -6.06
N ASP A 40 20.98 -7.84 -6.59
CA ASP A 40 21.74 -9.05 -6.94
C ASP A 40 22.63 -8.83 -8.16
N ARG A 41 22.28 -7.87 -9.03
CA ARG A 41 22.97 -7.61 -10.30
C ARG A 41 23.26 -6.12 -10.47
N PRO A 42 24.31 -5.60 -9.82
CA PRO A 42 24.73 -4.22 -10.01
C PRO A 42 25.23 -3.97 -11.44
N GLY A 43 24.71 -2.92 -12.08
CA GLY A 43 25.05 -2.51 -13.44
C GLY A 43 23.89 -2.67 -14.45
N PRO A 44 24.02 -2.12 -15.67
CA PRO A 44 22.91 -2.03 -16.61
C PRO A 44 22.49 -3.39 -17.16
N GLY A 45 21.18 -3.61 -17.23
CA GLY A 45 20.54 -4.82 -17.76
C GLY A 45 19.23 -4.52 -18.48
N VAL A 46 18.46 -5.57 -18.75
CA VAL A 46 17.14 -5.48 -19.37
C VAL A 46 16.11 -6.19 -18.50
N ILE A 47 15.04 -5.48 -18.17
CA ILE A 47 13.84 -6.03 -17.54
C ILE A 47 12.72 -6.05 -18.57
N LEU A 48 12.13 -7.22 -18.74
CA LEU A 48 10.95 -7.47 -19.54
C LEU A 48 9.84 -7.83 -18.55
N LEU A 49 8.92 -6.90 -18.31
CA LEU A 49 7.81 -7.08 -17.40
C LEU A 49 6.58 -7.44 -18.23
N ALA A 50 6.18 -8.71 -18.22
CA ALA A 50 4.91 -9.15 -18.79
C ALA A 50 3.85 -9.16 -17.69
N ASP A 51 3.90 -10.14 -16.80
CA ASP A 51 2.91 -10.34 -15.75
C ASP A 51 3.39 -9.83 -14.39
N GLY A 52 2.43 -9.38 -13.60
CA GLY A 52 2.56 -9.13 -12.17
C GLY A 52 1.41 -9.75 -11.42
N THR A 53 1.53 -9.88 -10.11
CA THR A 53 0.48 -10.48 -9.29
C THR A 53 -0.69 -9.52 -9.10
N PHE A 54 -1.92 -10.02 -9.30
CA PHE A 54 -3.15 -9.35 -8.90
C PHE A 54 -3.65 -9.97 -7.58
N HIS A 55 -4.00 -9.14 -6.59
CA HIS A 55 -4.66 -9.49 -5.31
C HIS A 55 -3.87 -10.36 -4.32
N SER A 56 -3.17 -11.42 -4.76
CA SER A 56 -2.46 -12.36 -3.87
C SER A 56 -1.20 -11.77 -3.25
N TYR A 57 -0.55 -10.85 -3.96
CA TYR A 57 0.62 -10.12 -3.52
C TYR A 57 0.53 -8.69 -4.07
N PRO A 58 1.13 -7.70 -3.39
CA PRO A 58 1.21 -6.36 -3.93
C PRO A 58 1.90 -6.39 -5.30
N SER A 59 1.26 -5.77 -6.31
CA SER A 59 1.77 -5.69 -7.67
C SER A 59 3.15 -5.02 -7.71
N VAL A 60 3.91 -5.23 -8.78
CA VAL A 60 5.11 -4.44 -9.08
C VAL A 60 4.83 -2.92 -9.05
N GLY A 61 5.80 -2.13 -8.60
CA GLY A 61 5.66 -0.71 -8.30
C GLY A 61 6.35 0.23 -9.25
N HIS A 62 5.80 1.43 -9.37
CA HIS A 62 6.44 2.49 -10.13
C HIS A 62 7.80 2.87 -9.57
N ARG A 63 7.96 2.82 -8.24
CA ARG A 63 9.23 3.15 -7.59
C ARG A 63 10.37 2.21 -8.03
N GLU A 64 10.18 0.90 -7.90
CA GLU A 64 11.22 -0.08 -8.25
C GLU A 64 11.55 -0.06 -9.75
N LEU A 65 10.55 0.15 -10.61
CA LEU A 65 10.76 0.31 -12.04
C LEU A 65 11.50 1.62 -12.37
N ARG A 66 11.23 2.71 -11.64
CA ARG A 66 11.92 4.00 -11.80
C ARG A 66 13.35 3.91 -11.31
N ASP A 67 13.56 3.21 -10.21
CA ASP A 67 14.89 3.01 -9.62
C ASP A 67 15.73 2.13 -10.56
N ALA A 68 15.12 1.12 -11.22
CA ALA A 68 15.74 0.36 -12.31
C ALA A 68 16.15 1.27 -13.49
N LEU A 69 15.23 2.10 -13.99
CA LEU A 69 15.51 3.05 -15.07
C LEU A 69 16.65 4.02 -14.70
N THR A 70 16.64 4.53 -13.47
CA THR A 70 17.68 5.44 -12.93
C THR A 70 19.03 4.74 -12.80
N ALA A 71 19.03 3.45 -12.46
CA ALA A 71 20.23 2.61 -12.43
C ALA A 71 20.73 2.20 -13.83
N GLY A 72 20.13 2.73 -14.90
CA GLY A 72 20.53 2.47 -16.28
C GLY A 72 19.99 1.15 -16.84
N TRP A 73 19.02 0.53 -16.18
CA TRP A 73 18.32 -0.63 -16.75
C TRP A 73 17.34 -0.19 -17.83
N ARG A 74 17.21 -1.01 -18.86
CA ARG A 74 16.18 -0.84 -19.88
C ARG A 74 14.98 -1.66 -19.45
N VAL A 75 13.87 -0.97 -19.18
CA VAL A 75 12.65 -1.60 -18.70
C VAL A 75 11.60 -1.56 -19.80
N TRP A 76 11.09 -2.74 -20.15
CA TRP A 76 10.00 -2.94 -21.09
C TRP A 76 8.77 -3.48 -20.37
N GLY A 77 7.60 -2.91 -20.65
CA GLY A 77 6.32 -3.39 -20.16
C GLY A 77 5.47 -3.97 -21.28
N LEU A 78 4.92 -5.15 -21.04
CA LEU A 78 4.24 -5.97 -22.05
C LEU A 78 2.88 -6.43 -21.52
N CYS A 79 1.93 -6.62 -22.43
CA CYS A 79 0.80 -7.58 -22.42
C CYS A 79 -0.09 -7.77 -21.16
N SER A 80 0.16 -7.19 -19.99
CA SER A 80 -0.55 -7.44 -18.73
C SER A 80 -0.22 -6.31 -17.74
N MET A 81 0.10 -6.61 -16.47
CA MET A 81 0.58 -5.60 -15.50
C MET A 81 1.74 -4.74 -16.05
N GLY A 82 2.61 -5.33 -16.89
CA GLY A 82 3.67 -4.58 -17.55
C GLY A 82 3.17 -3.51 -18.51
N ALA A 83 2.10 -3.77 -19.26
CA ALA A 83 1.50 -2.80 -20.18
C ALA A 83 0.97 -1.57 -19.43
N ILE A 84 0.29 -1.77 -18.28
CA ILE A 84 -0.18 -0.70 -17.40
C ILE A 84 1.02 0.17 -16.96
N ARG A 85 2.04 -0.47 -16.39
CA ARG A 85 3.22 0.23 -15.87
C ARG A 85 3.98 0.96 -16.97
N ALA A 86 4.08 0.39 -18.17
CA ALA A 86 4.71 1.08 -19.29
C ALA A 86 3.94 2.34 -19.70
N ALA A 87 2.60 2.30 -19.76
CA ALA A 87 1.80 3.47 -20.08
C ALA A 87 1.96 4.57 -19.02
N GLU A 88 1.90 4.22 -17.74
CA GLU A 88 2.05 5.17 -16.62
C GLU A 88 3.47 5.74 -16.52
N MET A 89 4.49 4.95 -16.88
CA MET A 89 5.90 5.30 -16.70
C MET A 89 6.63 5.68 -17.99
N HIS A 90 5.91 5.80 -19.11
CA HIS A 90 6.47 6.22 -20.39
C HIS A 90 7.28 7.54 -20.27
N PRO A 91 6.81 8.59 -19.55
CA PRO A 91 7.58 9.82 -19.37
C PRO A 91 8.92 9.64 -18.64
N LEU A 92 9.07 8.55 -17.88
CA LEU A 92 10.28 8.22 -17.12
C LEU A 92 11.24 7.30 -17.89
N GLY A 93 10.89 6.91 -19.13
CA GLY A 93 11.74 6.12 -20.02
C GLY A 93 11.46 4.61 -20.02
N MET A 94 10.40 4.15 -19.33
CA MET A 94 9.89 2.80 -19.53
C MET A 94 9.30 2.67 -20.94
N ARG A 95 9.59 1.58 -21.63
CA ARG A 95 9.07 1.35 -22.99
C ARG A 95 7.93 0.34 -22.95
N GLY A 96 6.85 0.61 -23.65
CA GLY A 96 5.79 -0.36 -23.83
C GLY A 96 5.87 -1.07 -25.18
N TYR A 97 5.25 -2.23 -25.28
CA TYR A 97 5.13 -2.95 -26.53
C TYR A 97 3.79 -3.70 -26.60
N GLY A 98 3.27 -3.82 -27.82
CA GLY A 98 2.12 -4.64 -28.14
C GLY A 98 0.78 -3.89 -28.09
N THR A 99 -0.26 -4.59 -28.53
CA THR A 99 -1.62 -4.08 -28.65
C THR A 99 -2.19 -3.70 -27.28
N VAL A 100 -1.95 -4.50 -26.25
CA VAL A 100 -2.48 -4.26 -24.89
C VAL A 100 -1.89 -2.98 -24.30
N HIS A 101 -0.58 -2.74 -24.47
CA HIS A 101 0.03 -1.48 -24.06
C HIS A 101 -0.58 -0.29 -24.81
N GLN A 102 -0.74 -0.41 -26.13
CA GLN A 102 -1.31 0.67 -26.93
C GLN A 102 -2.73 1.05 -26.49
N ARG A 103 -3.53 0.08 -26.03
CA ARG A 103 -4.87 0.35 -25.45
C ARG A 103 -4.79 1.25 -24.21
N PHE A 104 -3.85 1.03 -23.30
CA PHE A 104 -3.66 1.89 -22.12
C PHE A 104 -3.12 3.28 -22.47
N VAL A 105 -2.41 3.43 -23.58
CA VAL A 105 -1.93 4.74 -24.06
C VAL A 105 -3.04 5.53 -24.75
N ASP A 106 -3.85 4.86 -25.57
CA ASP A 106 -4.86 5.51 -26.41
C ASP A 106 -6.17 5.82 -25.65
N ASP A 107 -6.49 5.04 -24.62
CA ASP A 107 -7.74 5.13 -23.87
C ASP A 107 -7.47 5.34 -22.36
N PRO A 108 -7.52 6.59 -21.87
CA PRO A 108 -7.34 6.89 -20.45
C PRO A 108 -8.37 6.25 -19.51
N ASP A 109 -9.55 5.86 -20.04
CA ASP A 109 -10.61 5.21 -19.28
C ASP A 109 -10.52 3.67 -19.34
N PHE A 110 -9.47 3.13 -19.97
CA PHE A 110 -9.22 1.69 -20.04
C PHE A 110 -8.81 1.16 -18.66
N ALA A 111 -9.69 0.38 -18.05
CA ALA A 111 -9.53 -0.06 -16.66
C ALA A 111 -8.41 -1.10 -16.49
N ASP A 112 -7.67 -1.02 -15.39
CA ASP A 112 -6.59 -1.97 -15.05
C ASP A 112 -7.05 -3.44 -15.00
N ASP A 113 -8.31 -3.69 -14.63
CA ASP A 113 -8.85 -5.04 -14.52
C ASP A 113 -9.16 -5.67 -15.90
N GLU A 114 -8.98 -4.94 -17.00
CA GLU A 114 -9.10 -5.47 -18.37
C GLU A 114 -8.09 -6.59 -18.65
N VAL A 115 -6.93 -6.55 -18.00
CA VAL A 115 -5.86 -7.56 -18.14
C VAL A 115 -5.81 -8.56 -16.99
N ALA A 116 -6.63 -8.36 -15.95
CA ALA A 116 -6.66 -9.20 -14.75
C ALA A 116 -7.36 -10.54 -15.02
N LEU A 117 -6.82 -11.61 -14.42
CA LEU A 117 -7.38 -12.96 -14.45
C LEU A 117 -6.94 -13.73 -13.20
N VAL A 118 -7.62 -14.84 -12.91
CA VAL A 118 -7.20 -15.78 -11.85
C VAL A 118 -6.35 -16.88 -12.48
N HIS A 119 -5.24 -17.23 -11.81
CA HIS A 119 -4.34 -18.30 -12.24
C HIS A 119 -3.82 -19.11 -11.06
N GLY A 120 -3.28 -20.30 -11.34
CA GLY A 120 -2.60 -21.12 -10.32
C GLY A 120 -1.42 -20.40 -9.66
N LEU A 121 -1.18 -20.66 -8.38
CA LEU A 121 -0.14 -19.96 -7.59
C LEU A 121 1.30 -20.35 -7.97
N GLU A 122 1.46 -21.47 -8.67
CA GLU A 122 2.75 -22.04 -9.05
C GLU A 122 2.85 -22.21 -10.57
N HIS A 123 4.08 -22.29 -11.07
CA HIS A 123 4.38 -22.56 -12.47
C HIS A 123 3.67 -23.85 -12.93
N PRO A 124 2.96 -23.86 -14.07
CA PRO A 124 3.03 -22.89 -15.17
C PRO A 124 2.00 -21.76 -15.10
N PHE A 125 1.50 -21.41 -13.91
CA PHE A 125 0.56 -20.29 -13.69
C PHE A 125 -0.68 -20.40 -14.59
N ARG A 126 -1.26 -21.60 -14.66
CA ARG A 126 -2.41 -21.88 -15.55
C ARG A 126 -3.55 -20.92 -15.25
N ALA A 127 -4.01 -20.20 -16.26
CA ALA A 127 -5.19 -19.35 -16.16
C ALA A 127 -6.43 -20.21 -15.93
N VAL A 128 -7.29 -19.78 -15.00
CA VAL A 128 -8.60 -20.40 -14.72
C VAL A 128 -9.76 -19.47 -15.09
N SER A 129 -9.46 -18.21 -15.40
CA SER A 129 -10.37 -17.22 -15.97
C SER A 129 -9.70 -16.47 -17.14
N GLU A 130 -10.49 -15.71 -17.89
CA GLU A 130 -10.06 -14.94 -19.06
C GLU A 130 -10.10 -13.43 -18.76
N PRO A 131 -9.06 -12.68 -19.15
CA PRO A 131 -9.05 -11.23 -19.05
C PRO A 131 -10.02 -10.61 -20.05
N LEU A 132 -10.61 -9.47 -19.68
CA LEU A 132 -11.65 -8.82 -20.48
C LEU A 132 -11.13 -8.37 -21.85
N VAL A 133 -9.85 -8.03 -21.96
CA VAL A 133 -9.21 -7.65 -23.22
C VAL A 133 -9.25 -8.76 -24.29
N HIS A 134 -9.20 -10.04 -23.88
CA HIS A 134 -9.37 -11.18 -24.80
C HIS A 134 -10.81 -11.31 -25.27
N ILE A 135 -11.75 -11.23 -24.33
CA ILE A 135 -13.18 -11.30 -24.61
C ILE A 135 -13.60 -10.15 -25.53
N ARG A 136 -13.05 -8.96 -25.32
CA ARG A 136 -13.26 -7.78 -26.16
C ARG A 136 -12.79 -8.00 -27.59
N ALA A 137 -11.57 -8.52 -27.77
CA ALA A 137 -11.05 -8.85 -29.10
C ALA A 137 -11.93 -9.87 -29.83
N TYR A 138 -12.46 -10.86 -29.12
CA TYR A 138 -13.40 -11.83 -29.68
C TYR A 138 -14.75 -11.20 -30.08
N LEU A 139 -15.33 -10.37 -29.22
CA LEU A 139 -16.61 -9.72 -29.51
C LEU A 139 -16.47 -8.69 -30.65
N ASP A 140 -15.33 -7.99 -30.73
CA ASP A 140 -14.99 -7.13 -31.86
C ASP A 140 -14.91 -7.93 -33.17
N HIS A 141 -14.35 -9.14 -33.15
CA HIS A 141 -14.33 -10.04 -34.31
C HIS A 141 -15.75 -10.42 -34.76
N LEU A 142 -16.59 -10.86 -33.83
CA LEU A 142 -17.99 -11.22 -34.13
C LEU A 142 -18.79 -10.03 -34.66
N ARG A 143 -18.51 -8.82 -34.17
CA ARG A 143 -19.08 -7.57 -34.70
C ARG A 143 -18.67 -7.35 -36.14
N ASN A 144 -17.38 -7.45 -36.42
CA ASN A 144 -16.81 -7.16 -37.74
C ASN A 144 -17.24 -8.19 -38.80
N GLN A 145 -17.51 -9.43 -38.40
CA GLN A 145 -18.07 -10.48 -39.27
C GLN A 145 -19.60 -10.40 -39.42
N GLY A 146 -20.27 -9.51 -38.66
CA GLY A 146 -21.73 -9.41 -38.64
C GLY A 146 -22.43 -10.57 -37.92
N THR A 147 -21.70 -11.43 -37.22
CA THR A 147 -22.24 -12.56 -36.45
C THR A 147 -22.98 -12.10 -35.19
N LEU A 148 -22.53 -10.99 -34.59
CA LEU A 148 -23.14 -10.38 -33.42
C LEU A 148 -23.39 -8.87 -33.67
N PRO A 149 -24.63 -8.38 -33.54
CA PRO A 149 -24.92 -6.94 -33.69
C PRO A 149 -24.20 -6.10 -32.63
N ALA A 150 -23.87 -4.85 -32.97
CA ALA A 150 -23.17 -3.92 -32.06
C ALA A 150 -23.86 -3.79 -30.70
N ALA A 151 -25.19 -3.65 -30.67
CA ALA A 151 -25.95 -3.57 -29.42
C ALA A 151 -25.77 -4.81 -28.52
N ARG A 152 -25.61 -6.01 -29.11
CA ARG A 152 -25.37 -7.25 -28.35
C ARG A 152 -23.93 -7.37 -27.88
N VAL A 153 -22.97 -6.88 -28.68
CA VAL A 153 -21.56 -6.77 -28.26
C VAL A 153 -21.46 -5.89 -27.02
N ASP A 154 -22.07 -4.71 -27.04
CA ASP A 154 -22.05 -3.76 -25.92
C ASP A 154 -22.74 -4.34 -24.68
N GLU A 155 -23.86 -5.05 -24.85
CA GLU A 155 -24.56 -5.75 -23.77
C GLU A 155 -23.68 -6.82 -23.10
N VAL A 156 -23.01 -7.67 -23.90
CA VAL A 156 -22.13 -8.73 -23.37
C VAL A 156 -20.89 -8.11 -22.71
N LEU A 157 -20.28 -7.09 -23.33
CA LEU A 157 -19.14 -6.39 -22.74
C LEU A 157 -19.50 -5.73 -21.41
N THR A 158 -20.66 -5.08 -21.31
CA THR A 158 -21.12 -4.45 -20.08
C THR A 158 -21.35 -5.47 -18.96
N ASP A 159 -21.95 -6.63 -19.28
CA ASP A 159 -22.10 -7.74 -18.34
C ASP A 159 -20.73 -8.22 -17.81
N PHE A 160 -19.77 -8.49 -18.71
CA PHE A 160 -18.46 -8.99 -18.31
C PHE A 160 -17.57 -7.95 -17.59
N LYS A 161 -17.69 -6.67 -17.95
CA LYS A 161 -17.03 -5.56 -17.26
C LYS A 161 -17.46 -5.44 -15.81
N ASN A 162 -18.74 -5.68 -15.52
CA ASN A 162 -19.30 -5.59 -14.17
C ASN A 162 -19.12 -6.85 -13.31
N ARG A 163 -18.45 -7.88 -13.81
CA ARG A 163 -18.12 -9.10 -13.05
C ARG A 163 -16.75 -9.01 -12.42
N TRP A 164 -16.57 -9.72 -11.30
CA TRP A 164 -15.24 -10.04 -10.81
C TRP A 164 -14.48 -10.84 -11.88
N TYR A 165 -13.20 -10.53 -12.10
CA TYR A 165 -12.41 -11.11 -13.19
C TYR A 165 -12.19 -12.63 -13.05
N GLY A 166 -12.41 -13.22 -11.87
CA GLY A 166 -12.43 -14.68 -11.69
C GLY A 166 -13.68 -15.36 -12.27
N ASP A 167 -14.78 -14.64 -12.45
CA ASP A 167 -16.02 -15.16 -13.03
C ASP A 167 -16.08 -15.00 -14.55
N ARG A 168 -15.08 -14.36 -15.15
CA ARG A 168 -14.95 -14.18 -16.60
C ARG A 168 -14.36 -15.46 -17.20
N THR A 169 -15.20 -16.36 -17.70
CA THR A 169 -14.73 -17.65 -18.27
C THR A 169 -15.35 -17.90 -19.64
N LEU A 170 -14.65 -18.65 -20.51
CA LEU A 170 -15.19 -19.04 -21.83
C LEU A 170 -16.52 -19.80 -21.74
N PRO A 171 -16.71 -20.76 -20.80
CA PRO A 171 -18.03 -21.37 -20.61
C PRO A 171 -19.12 -20.36 -20.27
N SER A 172 -18.82 -19.36 -19.44
CA SER A 172 -19.80 -18.31 -19.15
C SER A 172 -20.10 -17.44 -20.36
N LEU A 173 -19.11 -17.14 -21.19
CA LEU A 173 -19.29 -16.35 -22.41
C LEU A 173 -20.13 -17.11 -23.44
N ALA A 174 -19.81 -18.38 -23.66
CA ALA A 174 -20.57 -19.28 -24.52
C ALA A 174 -22.04 -19.39 -24.09
N ARG A 175 -22.30 -19.53 -22.79
CA ARG A 175 -23.66 -19.56 -22.24
C ARG A 175 -24.40 -18.25 -22.51
N ARG A 176 -23.77 -17.10 -22.22
CA ARG A 176 -24.37 -15.78 -22.45
C ARG A 176 -24.72 -15.53 -23.92
N LEU A 177 -23.83 -15.89 -24.84
CA LEU A 177 -24.09 -15.77 -26.29
C LEU A 177 -25.24 -16.68 -26.75
N THR A 178 -25.36 -17.87 -26.16
CA THR A 178 -26.47 -18.80 -26.43
C THR A 178 -27.80 -18.24 -25.91
N GLU A 179 -27.83 -17.69 -24.69
CA GLU A 179 -29.01 -17.06 -24.08
C GLU A 179 -29.53 -15.87 -24.93
N LEU A 180 -28.62 -15.15 -25.59
CA LEU A 180 -28.95 -14.04 -26.48
C LEU A 180 -29.38 -14.49 -27.90
N GLY A 181 -29.41 -15.80 -28.18
CA GLY A 181 -29.84 -16.34 -29.46
C GLY A 181 -28.76 -16.40 -30.54
N HIS A 182 -27.47 -16.39 -30.17
CA HIS A 182 -26.34 -16.42 -31.10
C HIS A 182 -25.47 -17.69 -30.97
N PRO A 183 -25.99 -18.90 -31.25
CA PRO A 183 -25.23 -20.15 -31.12
C PRO A 183 -24.06 -20.25 -32.11
N ALA A 184 -24.13 -19.62 -33.29
CA ALA A 184 -23.00 -19.57 -34.23
C ALA A 184 -21.79 -18.82 -33.63
N ALA A 185 -22.04 -17.79 -32.81
CA ALA A 185 -21.02 -17.09 -32.05
C ALA A 185 -20.46 -17.91 -30.89
N ARG A 186 -21.04 -19.06 -30.54
CA ARG A 186 -20.41 -20.02 -29.62
C ARG A 186 -19.47 -20.96 -30.38
N ASP A 187 -19.85 -21.39 -31.58
CA ASP A 187 -19.07 -22.35 -32.35
C ASP A 187 -17.72 -21.80 -32.81
N ASP A 188 -17.65 -20.49 -33.11
CA ASP A 188 -16.39 -19.78 -33.45
C ASP A 188 -15.38 -19.77 -32.29
N MET A 189 -15.85 -19.91 -31.06
CA MET A 189 -15.02 -19.91 -29.84
C MET A 189 -14.07 -21.11 -29.74
N LYS A 190 -14.19 -22.11 -30.63
CA LYS A 190 -13.22 -23.22 -30.71
C LYS A 190 -11.81 -22.74 -31.01
N ASP A 191 -11.69 -21.64 -31.75
CA ASP A 191 -10.41 -21.05 -32.13
C ASP A 191 -10.11 -19.79 -31.31
N PHE A 192 -10.56 -19.73 -30.05
CA PHE A 192 -10.46 -18.53 -29.22
C PHE A 192 -9.01 -18.08 -28.95
N ASP A 193 -8.03 -18.98 -29.08
CA ASP A 193 -6.62 -18.67 -28.87
C ASP A 193 -6.14 -17.50 -29.75
N ARG A 194 -6.72 -17.30 -30.94
CA ARG A 194 -6.39 -16.17 -31.82
C ARG A 194 -6.75 -14.78 -31.23
N PHE A 195 -7.52 -14.74 -30.16
CA PHE A 195 -7.93 -13.51 -29.47
C PHE A 195 -7.20 -13.31 -28.13
N ARG A 196 -6.24 -14.19 -27.80
CA ARG A 196 -5.40 -14.08 -26.60
C ARG A 196 -4.29 -13.05 -26.80
N LEU A 197 -4.71 -11.78 -26.90
CA LEU A 197 -3.84 -10.63 -27.17
C LEU A 197 -2.62 -10.58 -26.24
N LYS A 198 -2.75 -10.98 -24.97
CA LYS A 198 -1.62 -10.96 -24.04
C LYS A 198 -0.51 -11.94 -24.47
N THR A 199 -0.89 -13.13 -24.91
CA THR A 199 0.03 -14.16 -25.39
C THR A 199 0.67 -13.74 -26.71
N HIS A 200 -0.12 -13.17 -27.63
CA HIS A 200 0.38 -12.69 -28.93
C HIS A 200 1.35 -11.52 -28.80
N ASP A 201 1.06 -10.55 -27.93
CA ASP A 201 1.98 -9.43 -27.67
C ASP A 201 3.32 -9.94 -27.12
N LEU A 202 3.28 -10.93 -26.21
CA LEU A 202 4.49 -11.54 -25.66
C LEU A 202 5.27 -12.34 -26.73
N GLU A 203 4.58 -13.13 -27.54
CA GLU A 203 5.18 -13.92 -28.63
C GLU A 203 5.86 -13.03 -29.67
N ALA A 204 5.17 -11.99 -30.13
CA ALA A 204 5.72 -11.01 -31.07
C ALA A 204 6.95 -10.30 -30.48
N PHE A 205 6.86 -9.87 -29.21
CA PHE A 205 7.99 -9.24 -28.53
C PHE A 205 9.21 -10.16 -28.45
N LEU A 206 9.01 -11.42 -28.07
CA LEU A 206 10.09 -12.41 -27.97
C LEU A 206 10.72 -12.75 -29.33
N ALA A 207 9.93 -12.75 -30.40
CA ALA A 207 10.41 -12.99 -31.76
C ALA A 207 11.19 -11.80 -32.32
N GLU A 208 10.70 -10.57 -32.11
CA GLU A 208 11.31 -9.35 -32.66
C GLU A 208 12.54 -8.89 -31.88
N ARG A 209 12.64 -9.23 -30.59
CA ARG A 209 13.76 -8.87 -29.70
C ARG A 209 14.13 -7.37 -29.71
N PRO A 210 13.18 -6.42 -29.59
CA PRO A 210 13.46 -4.98 -29.74
C PRO A 210 14.39 -4.42 -28.64
N TRP A 211 14.63 -5.17 -27.57
CA TRP A 211 15.60 -4.80 -26.54
C TRP A 211 17.06 -5.03 -26.95
N ASP A 212 17.34 -5.77 -28.04
CA ASP A 212 18.71 -6.01 -28.50
C ASP A 212 19.23 -4.83 -29.35
N ASP A 213 18.39 -4.19 -30.17
CA ASP A 213 18.78 -3.05 -31.02
C ASP A 213 19.24 -1.83 -30.20
N ALA A 214 18.65 -1.63 -29.03
CA ALA A 214 19.06 -0.59 -28.10
C ALA A 214 20.44 -0.83 -27.45
N ILE A 215 21.08 -2.00 -27.62
CA ILE A 215 22.47 -2.26 -27.16
C ILE A 215 23.49 -1.60 -28.10
N GLN A 216 23.16 -1.43 -29.39
CA GLN A 216 24.11 -0.90 -30.37
C GLN A 216 24.14 0.64 -30.38
N ALA A 217 23.01 1.32 -30.15
CA ALA A 217 22.95 2.79 -30.16
C ALA A 217 23.73 3.43 -28.99
N ASP A 218 23.73 2.81 -27.80
CA ASP A 218 24.36 3.38 -26.59
C ASP A 218 25.89 3.15 -26.56
N ARG A 219 26.37 2.06 -27.17
CA ARG A 219 27.81 1.78 -27.35
C ARG A 219 28.52 2.75 -28.29
N ALA A 220 27.79 3.40 -29.19
CA ALA A 220 28.35 4.38 -30.13
C ALA A 220 28.47 5.80 -29.53
N GLN A 221 27.75 6.11 -28.45
CA GLN A 221 27.64 7.49 -27.94
C GLN A 221 28.47 7.77 -26.67
N HIS A 222 28.91 6.75 -25.92
CA HIS A 222 29.68 6.96 -24.68
C HIS A 222 30.91 6.04 -24.56
N PRO A 223 32.11 6.46 -25.01
CA PRO A 223 33.34 5.74 -24.73
C PRO A 223 33.68 5.87 -23.25
N HIS A 224 33.81 4.72 -22.57
CA HIS A 224 34.21 4.60 -21.16
C HIS A 224 35.40 5.51 -20.81
N LYS A 225 35.17 6.50 -19.93
CA LYS A 225 36.22 7.08 -19.09
C LYS A 225 35.96 6.67 -17.65
N GLN A 226 36.85 5.83 -17.12
CA GLN A 226 36.99 5.59 -15.69
C GLN A 226 37.38 6.90 -15.02
N HIS A 227 36.49 7.49 -14.22
CA HIS A 227 36.84 8.53 -13.27
C HIS A 227 36.30 8.18 -11.88
N SER A 228 37.16 8.40 -10.90
CA SER A 228 37.09 7.94 -9.51
C SER A 228 35.86 8.44 -8.75
N HIS A 229 35.15 7.50 -8.12
CA HIS A 229 34.04 7.70 -7.19
C HIS A 229 34.50 8.29 -5.85
N ALA A 230 34.84 9.58 -5.79
CA ALA A 230 35.14 10.20 -4.49
C ALA A 230 34.61 11.62 -4.27
N GLU A 231 34.33 12.45 -5.30
CA GLU A 231 34.14 13.90 -5.03
C GLU A 231 33.01 14.57 -5.82
N ARG A 232 31.92 13.86 -6.13
CA ARG A 232 30.74 14.44 -6.80
C ARG A 232 29.40 14.04 -6.17
N ALA A 233 29.39 13.83 -4.86
CA ALA A 233 28.17 13.65 -4.08
C ALA A 233 27.82 14.93 -3.33
N GLU A 234 27.87 16.09 -3.99
CA GLU A 234 27.33 17.33 -3.44
C GLU A 234 26.86 18.19 -4.62
N GLN A 235 25.58 18.56 -4.57
CA GLN A 235 24.86 19.49 -5.45
C GLN A 235 24.21 18.90 -6.71
N GLY A 236 22.90 18.63 -6.62
CA GLY A 236 21.99 18.61 -7.77
C GLY A 236 20.88 17.56 -7.73
N GLY A 237 19.81 17.81 -6.95
CA GLY A 237 18.56 17.03 -6.99
C GLY A 237 17.88 17.07 -5.63
N THR A 238 16.66 17.60 -5.53
CA THR A 238 15.92 17.75 -4.27
C THR A 238 15.62 16.40 -3.63
N ASN A 239 16.53 16.00 -2.75
CA ASN A 239 16.38 14.92 -1.77
C ASN A 239 15.45 15.46 -0.67
N MET A 240 14.17 15.08 -0.66
CA MET A 240 13.28 15.44 0.46
C MET A 240 13.72 14.64 1.69
N ASP A 241 14.27 15.34 2.68
CA ASP A 241 14.87 14.76 3.88
C ASP A 241 13.78 14.22 4.83
N HIS A 242 13.67 12.89 4.94
CA HIS A 242 12.77 12.20 5.88
C HIS A 242 12.96 12.67 7.33
N ARG A 243 14.19 13.06 7.71
CA ARG A 243 14.51 13.59 9.03
C ARG A 243 13.98 15.03 9.20
N ALA A 244 13.89 15.81 8.11
CA ALA A 244 13.34 17.15 8.14
C ALA A 244 11.85 17.15 8.54
N LEU A 245 11.04 16.19 8.08
CA LEU A 245 9.63 16.10 8.51
C LEU A 245 9.51 15.88 10.02
N LEU A 246 10.17 14.85 10.57
CA LEU A 246 10.07 14.56 12.01
C LEU A 246 10.64 15.68 12.88
N THR A 247 11.68 16.36 12.39
CA THR A 247 12.22 17.57 13.03
C THR A 247 11.21 18.71 13.01
N GLU A 248 10.56 18.95 11.87
CA GLU A 248 9.59 20.04 11.69
C GLU A 248 8.33 19.84 12.53
N ILE A 249 7.81 18.60 12.60
CA ILE A 249 6.66 18.27 13.45
C ILE A 249 7.03 18.05 14.91
N GLY A 250 8.32 18.09 15.26
CA GLY A 250 8.79 18.02 16.65
C GLY A 250 8.69 16.65 17.31
N GLY A 251 8.77 15.56 16.53
CA GLY A 251 8.82 14.19 17.04
C GLY A 251 7.57 13.35 16.80
N VAL A 252 7.38 12.31 17.61
CA VAL A 252 6.28 11.34 17.48
C VAL A 252 5.14 11.71 18.45
N PRO A 253 3.88 11.81 17.97
CA PRO A 253 2.73 12.15 18.81
C PRO A 253 2.55 11.14 19.95
N PHE A 254 2.06 11.58 21.11
CA PHE A 254 1.96 10.82 22.36
C PHE A 254 3.29 10.37 23.01
N ILE A 255 4.43 10.66 22.36
CA ILE A 255 5.75 10.27 22.86
C ILE A 255 6.62 11.49 23.13
N ASP A 256 6.81 12.40 22.18
CA ASP A 256 7.63 13.61 22.34
C ASP A 256 6.77 14.82 22.77
N ASP A 257 6.15 14.72 23.95
CA ASP A 257 5.09 15.62 24.44
C ASP A 257 5.44 17.12 24.43
N ASP A 258 6.68 17.48 24.80
CA ASP A 258 7.11 18.88 24.92
C ASP A 258 7.48 19.51 23.56
N GLY A 259 7.78 18.69 22.55
CA GLY A 259 8.29 19.13 21.26
C GLY A 259 7.26 19.05 20.12
N PHE A 260 6.28 18.15 20.22
CA PHE A 260 5.40 17.82 19.12
C PHE A 260 4.51 19.00 18.70
N ARG A 261 4.38 19.20 17.38
CA ARG A 261 3.65 20.29 16.74
C ARG A 261 2.50 19.73 15.91
N PRO A 262 1.33 19.47 16.52
CA PRO A 262 0.17 18.86 15.86
C PRO A 262 -0.25 19.57 14.58
N LYS A 263 -0.23 20.90 14.57
CA LYS A 263 -0.61 21.70 13.40
C LYS A 263 0.31 21.48 12.21
N ALA A 264 1.62 21.31 12.42
CA ALA A 264 2.58 21.08 11.34
C ALA A 264 2.30 19.75 10.64
N LEU A 265 2.06 18.66 11.40
CA LEU A 265 1.70 17.37 10.82
C LEU A 265 0.35 17.44 10.09
N LEU A 266 -0.67 18.06 10.70
CA LEU A 266 -1.98 18.22 10.06
C LEU A 266 -1.89 19.05 8.76
N THR A 267 -1.02 20.06 8.71
CA THR A 267 -0.75 20.80 7.46
C THR A 267 -0.11 19.91 6.41
N ALA A 268 0.89 19.09 6.77
CA ALA A 268 1.51 18.15 5.83
C ALA A 268 0.48 17.15 5.27
N VAL A 269 -0.35 16.57 6.12
CA VAL A 269 -1.45 15.67 5.72
C VAL A 269 -2.45 16.37 4.81
N ALA A 270 -2.88 17.58 5.16
CA ALA A 270 -3.81 18.35 4.33
C ALA A 270 -3.22 18.65 2.94
N VAL A 271 -1.91 18.92 2.86
CA VAL A 271 -1.20 19.11 1.59
C VAL A 271 -1.18 17.82 0.78
N VAL A 272 -0.84 16.68 1.38
CA VAL A 272 -0.86 15.36 0.70
C VAL A 272 -2.23 15.07 0.12
N ARG A 273 -3.29 15.25 0.91
CA ARG A 273 -4.68 15.02 0.49
C ARG A 273 -5.12 15.99 -0.60
N ARG A 274 -4.76 17.27 -0.50
CA ARG A 274 -5.05 18.27 -1.54
C ARG A 274 -4.26 18.00 -2.83
N SER A 275 -3.04 17.49 -2.73
CA SER A 275 -2.26 17.11 -3.91
C SER A 275 -2.86 15.92 -4.65
N ALA A 276 -3.55 15.02 -3.95
CA ALA A 276 -4.30 13.93 -4.58
C ALA A 276 -5.52 14.46 -5.37
N GLU A 277 -6.22 15.48 -4.84
CA GLU A 277 -7.35 16.12 -5.52
C GLU A 277 -7.32 17.66 -5.42
N PRO A 278 -6.58 18.34 -6.32
CA PRO A 278 -6.32 19.78 -6.22
C PRO A 278 -7.56 20.67 -6.24
N GLU A 279 -8.64 20.21 -6.87
CA GLU A 279 -9.87 20.97 -7.10
C GLU A 279 -11.04 20.56 -6.20
N ALA A 280 -10.92 19.47 -5.44
CA ALA A 280 -12.04 18.91 -4.69
C ALA A 280 -12.45 19.76 -3.47
N PHE A 281 -11.50 20.50 -2.88
CA PHE A 281 -11.75 21.26 -1.65
C PHE A 281 -11.11 22.65 -1.67
N THR A 282 -11.86 23.65 -1.22
CA THR A 282 -11.48 25.08 -1.26
C THR A 282 -10.50 25.49 -0.16
N SER A 283 -10.26 24.64 0.86
CA SER A 283 -9.32 24.92 1.95
C SER A 283 -8.59 23.67 2.45
N LEU A 284 -7.40 23.85 3.03
CA LEU A 284 -6.65 22.76 3.68
C LEU A 284 -7.44 22.18 4.87
N GLY A 285 -8.22 22.99 5.58
CA GLY A 285 -9.07 22.51 6.67
C GLY A 285 -10.15 21.54 6.20
N ALA A 286 -10.72 21.76 5.01
CA ALA A 286 -11.70 20.85 4.42
C ALA A 286 -11.09 19.48 4.08
N CYS A 287 -9.80 19.42 3.73
CA CYS A 287 -9.07 18.15 3.50
C CYS A 287 -8.85 17.34 4.79
N LEU A 288 -9.04 17.96 5.95
CA LEU A 288 -8.94 17.33 7.27
C LEU A 288 -10.32 16.97 7.85
N ASP A 289 -11.42 17.29 7.17
CA ASP A 289 -12.72 16.76 7.59
C ASP A 289 -12.78 15.24 7.32
N PRO A 290 -13.23 14.42 8.29
CA PRO A 290 -13.25 12.96 8.13
C PRO A 290 -14.03 12.44 6.91
N GLU A 291 -15.14 13.08 6.53
CA GLU A 291 -15.96 12.64 5.39
C GLU A 291 -15.29 12.99 4.06
N ASN A 292 -14.74 14.20 3.97
CA ASN A 292 -13.98 14.63 2.80
C ASN A 292 -12.74 13.77 2.61
N ALA A 293 -12.00 13.52 3.69
CA ALA A 293 -10.84 12.65 3.66
C ALA A 293 -11.23 11.24 3.21
N LYS A 294 -12.27 10.63 3.79
CA LYS A 294 -12.78 9.33 3.33
C LYS A 294 -13.11 9.34 1.84
N SER A 295 -13.73 10.40 1.34
CA SER A 295 -14.06 10.54 -0.08
C SER A 295 -12.84 10.52 -1.00
N ILE A 296 -11.74 11.18 -0.60
CA ILE A 296 -10.45 11.12 -1.30
C ILE A 296 -9.91 9.68 -1.27
N PHE A 297 -9.91 9.04 -0.10
CA PHE A 297 -9.45 7.66 0.02
C PHE A 297 -10.31 6.68 -0.79
N ASP A 298 -11.63 6.83 -0.82
CA ASP A 298 -12.50 5.95 -1.61
C ASP A 298 -12.24 6.03 -3.12
N ARG A 299 -11.81 7.21 -3.61
CA ARG A 299 -11.47 7.44 -5.02
C ARG A 299 -10.05 7.00 -5.38
N HIS A 300 -9.10 7.14 -4.45
CA HIS A 300 -7.67 6.94 -4.74
C HIS A 300 -7.06 5.69 -4.10
N ALA A 301 -7.70 5.09 -3.10
CA ALA A 301 -7.19 3.89 -2.45
C ALA A 301 -7.37 2.68 -3.37
N THR A 302 -6.27 1.97 -3.61
CA THR A 302 -6.22 0.71 -4.34
C THR A 302 -6.85 -0.47 -3.60
N SER A 303 -7.38 -0.25 -2.39
CA SER A 303 -7.98 -1.26 -1.53
C SER A 303 -9.15 -0.66 -0.76
N ARG A 304 -10.26 -1.39 -0.69
CA ARG A 304 -11.45 -0.99 0.08
C ARG A 304 -11.51 -1.79 1.37
N VAL A 305 -11.94 -1.16 2.46
CA VAL A 305 -12.34 -1.88 3.68
C VAL A 305 -13.81 -2.23 3.56
N HIS A 306 -14.23 -3.34 4.17
CA HIS A 306 -15.65 -3.58 4.38
C HIS A 306 -16.25 -2.44 5.21
N ASP A 307 -17.39 -1.90 4.79
CA ASP A 307 -18.11 -0.91 5.57
C ASP A 307 -18.48 -1.52 6.94
N ILE A 308 -17.95 -0.93 8.01
CA ILE A 308 -18.34 -1.29 9.37
C ILE A 308 -19.75 -0.75 9.58
N ALA A 309 -20.73 -1.62 9.81
CA ALA A 309 -22.07 -1.17 10.16
C ALA A 309 -22.03 -0.34 11.45
N TRP A 310 -22.59 0.87 11.41
CA TRP A 310 -22.51 1.82 12.51
C TRP A 310 -23.80 2.59 12.78
N THR A 311 -23.92 3.09 14.00
CA THR A 311 -24.93 4.08 14.41
C THR A 311 -24.27 5.25 15.13
N GLU A 312 -25.01 6.33 15.38
CA GLU A 312 -24.54 7.36 16.31
C GLU A 312 -24.39 6.78 17.72
N LEU A 313 -23.47 7.35 18.50
CA LEU A 313 -23.39 7.07 19.93
C LEU A 313 -24.66 7.57 20.62
N ALA A 314 -25.12 6.84 21.64
CA ALA A 314 -26.15 7.36 22.51
C ALA A 314 -25.66 8.63 23.25
N PRO A 315 -26.56 9.50 23.73
CA PRO A 315 -26.16 10.69 24.50
C PRO A 315 -25.28 10.35 25.71
N ALA A 316 -25.63 9.30 26.47
CA ALA A 316 -24.84 8.83 27.61
C ALA A 316 -23.43 8.37 27.18
N GLU A 317 -23.33 7.59 26.10
CA GLU A 317 -22.03 7.14 25.56
C GLU A 317 -21.18 8.34 25.08
N THR A 318 -21.83 9.39 24.56
CA THR A 318 -21.14 10.63 24.15
C THR A 318 -20.59 11.38 25.36
N GLU A 319 -21.36 11.45 26.46
CA GLU A 319 -20.94 12.03 27.74
C GLU A 319 -19.79 11.22 28.35
N ASP A 320 -19.87 9.89 28.33
CA ASP A 320 -18.80 8.99 28.81
C ASP A 320 -17.49 9.21 28.04
N VAL A 321 -17.57 9.29 26.70
CA VAL A 321 -16.39 9.57 25.85
C VAL A 321 -15.79 10.94 26.18
N ALA A 322 -16.62 11.97 26.37
CA ALA A 322 -16.15 13.30 26.73
C ALA A 322 -15.50 13.31 28.12
N HIS A 323 -16.10 12.64 29.09
CA HIS A 323 -15.59 12.51 30.45
C HIS A 323 -14.25 11.78 30.50
N ALA A 324 -14.16 10.61 29.86
CA ALA A 324 -12.95 9.80 29.79
C ALA A 324 -11.82 10.52 29.03
N SER A 325 -12.13 11.20 27.91
CA SER A 325 -11.15 12.04 27.20
C SER A 325 -10.62 13.16 28.10
N GLY A 326 -11.50 13.80 28.87
CA GLY A 326 -11.13 14.82 29.84
C GLY A 326 -10.20 14.29 30.93
N LEU A 327 -10.43 13.07 31.44
CA LEU A 327 -9.55 12.43 32.42
C LEU A 327 -8.15 12.11 31.84
N VAL A 328 -8.08 11.63 30.61
CA VAL A 328 -6.81 11.37 29.92
C VAL A 328 -6.01 12.66 29.77
N VAL A 329 -6.64 13.72 29.25
CA VAL A 329 -5.99 15.03 29.09
C VAL A 329 -5.58 15.63 30.44
N ARG A 330 -6.41 15.49 31.49
CA ARG A 330 -6.02 15.96 32.83
C ARG A 330 -4.74 15.30 33.32
N SER A 331 -4.56 14.01 33.00
CA SER A 331 -3.34 13.27 33.33
C SER A 331 -2.18 13.67 32.43
N MET A 332 -2.44 13.94 31.15
CA MET A 332 -1.45 14.30 30.13
C MET A 332 -1.83 15.61 29.41
N PRO A 333 -1.58 16.79 30.01
CA PRO A 333 -2.04 18.07 29.46
C PRO A 333 -1.53 18.37 28.04
N ALA A 334 -0.32 17.92 27.70
CA ALA A 334 0.26 18.04 26.36
C ALA A 334 -0.60 17.39 25.26
N TRP A 335 -1.44 16.41 25.62
CA TRP A 335 -2.28 15.67 24.67
C TRP A 335 -3.60 16.37 24.33
N GLN A 336 -3.92 17.52 24.92
CA GLN A 336 -5.15 18.27 24.63
C GLN A 336 -5.40 18.45 23.13
N SER A 337 -4.35 18.81 22.38
CA SER A 337 -4.42 19.01 20.92
C SER A 337 -4.63 17.69 20.16
N LEU A 338 -4.11 16.58 20.70
CA LEU A 338 -4.24 15.24 20.12
C LEU A 338 -5.65 14.67 20.30
N PHE A 339 -6.42 15.17 21.26
CA PHE A 339 -7.82 14.81 21.51
C PHE A 339 -8.84 15.78 20.93
N THR A 340 -8.41 16.90 20.34
CA THR A 340 -9.33 17.95 19.83
C THR A 340 -9.37 18.05 18.30
N LEU A 341 -8.60 17.24 17.58
CA LEU A 341 -8.64 17.23 16.12
C LEU A 341 -10.06 16.92 15.58
N PRO A 342 -10.39 17.39 14.36
CA PRO A 342 -11.64 17.02 13.68
C PRO A 342 -11.73 15.49 13.53
N LYS A 343 -12.71 14.89 14.19
CA LYS A 343 -12.93 13.43 14.20
C LYS A 343 -14.41 13.12 14.39
N ARG A 344 -14.76 11.85 14.23
CA ARG A 344 -16.10 11.31 14.52
C ARG A 344 -15.98 10.10 15.43
N TYR A 345 -16.91 9.99 16.38
CA TYR A 345 -17.14 8.75 17.11
C TYR A 345 -18.40 8.09 16.59
N ARG A 346 -18.35 6.78 16.38
CA ARG A 346 -19.47 5.98 15.88
C ARG A 346 -19.63 4.73 16.74
N ARG A 347 -20.86 4.29 16.90
CA ARG A 347 -21.19 3.02 17.57
C ARG A 347 -21.06 1.87 16.57
N MET A 348 -20.51 0.74 16.98
CA MET A 348 -20.56 -0.51 16.20
C MET A 348 -21.04 -1.70 17.02
N ALA A 349 -21.57 -2.73 16.36
CA ALA A 349 -22.18 -3.88 17.03
C ALA A 349 -21.15 -4.88 17.62
N ALA A 350 -19.99 -5.03 16.97
CA ALA A 350 -18.98 -6.02 17.31
C ALA A 350 -17.68 -5.37 17.80
N SER A 351 -16.74 -6.18 18.32
CA SER A 351 -15.41 -5.75 18.81
C SER A 351 -15.45 -4.70 19.92
N THR A 352 -14.27 -4.38 20.49
CA THR A 352 -14.14 -3.30 21.49
C THR A 352 -14.08 -1.94 20.79
N SER A 353 -13.25 -1.83 19.77
CA SER A 353 -13.05 -0.61 18.99
C SER A 353 -12.42 -0.92 17.63
N SER A 354 -12.44 0.05 16.72
CA SER A 354 -11.74 -0.04 15.44
C SER A 354 -11.48 1.35 14.87
N THR A 355 -10.29 1.51 14.28
CA THR A 355 -9.94 2.64 13.41
C THR A 355 -9.12 2.12 12.23
N SER A 356 -9.23 2.78 11.07
CA SER A 356 -8.50 2.42 9.85
C SER A 356 -8.02 3.66 9.11
N VAL A 357 -6.87 3.55 8.42
CA VAL A 357 -6.37 4.57 7.48
C VAL A 357 -7.41 4.90 6.41
N LEU A 358 -8.16 3.90 5.98
CA LEU A 358 -9.14 4.01 4.87
C LEU A 358 -10.48 4.59 5.31
N VAL A 359 -10.68 4.80 6.62
CA VAL A 359 -11.80 5.58 7.17
C VAL A 359 -11.21 6.61 8.12
N PRO A 360 -10.51 7.62 7.56
CA PRO A 360 -9.67 8.52 8.34
C PRO A 360 -10.47 9.24 9.41
N GLN A 361 -9.86 9.39 10.60
CA GLN A 361 -10.38 10.21 11.70
C GLN A 361 -11.79 9.80 12.21
N THR A 362 -12.19 8.54 11.97
CA THR A 362 -13.41 7.96 12.52
C THR A 362 -13.06 6.84 13.48
N ILE A 363 -13.51 6.97 14.73
CA ILE A 363 -13.31 6.01 15.80
C ILE A 363 -14.63 5.26 16.02
N TYR A 364 -14.60 3.96 15.81
CA TYR A 364 -15.74 3.09 16.09
C TYR A 364 -15.59 2.48 17.48
N LEU A 365 -16.65 2.55 18.31
CA LEU A 365 -16.69 2.01 19.66
C LEU A 365 -17.79 0.94 19.78
N GLY A 366 -17.37 -0.24 20.21
CA GLY A 366 -18.25 -1.37 20.50
C GLY A 366 -18.64 -1.43 21.98
N PRO A 367 -19.53 -2.38 22.37
CA PRO A 367 -20.01 -2.48 23.74
C PRO A 367 -18.87 -2.67 24.76
N GLY A 368 -17.79 -3.36 24.36
CA GLY A 368 -16.62 -3.61 25.21
C GLY A 368 -15.89 -2.34 25.63
N ALA A 369 -15.91 -1.27 24.83
CA ALA A 369 -15.25 -0.01 25.18
C ALA A 369 -15.93 0.68 26.37
N PHE A 370 -17.24 0.47 26.55
CA PHE A 370 -18.05 1.08 27.60
C PHE A 370 -18.21 0.17 28.84
N ARG A 371 -17.38 -0.87 28.98
CA ARG A 371 -17.43 -1.80 30.12
C ARG A 371 -17.20 -1.08 31.45
N ASP A 372 -16.21 -0.21 31.49
CA ASP A 372 -15.85 0.63 32.63
C ASP A 372 -14.99 1.82 32.14
N GLU A 373 -14.83 2.84 33.00
CA GLU A 373 -14.12 4.06 32.67
C GLU A 373 -12.66 3.82 32.29
N GLU A 374 -11.97 2.90 32.97
CA GLU A 374 -10.56 2.60 32.70
C GLU A 374 -10.38 1.97 31.31
N THR A 375 -11.26 1.04 30.96
CA THR A 375 -11.31 0.44 29.61
C THR A 375 -11.56 1.50 28.55
N LEU A 376 -12.50 2.42 28.80
CA LEU A 376 -12.80 3.48 27.85
C LEU A 376 -11.61 4.44 27.68
N ARG A 377 -10.96 4.84 28.79
CA ARG A 377 -9.76 5.70 28.75
C ARG A 377 -8.64 5.06 27.94
N GLU A 378 -8.31 3.79 28.19
CA GLU A 378 -7.26 3.09 27.44
C GLU A 378 -7.63 2.91 25.96
N THR A 379 -8.90 2.57 25.68
CA THR A 379 -9.43 2.47 24.30
C THR A 379 -9.32 3.80 23.56
N LEU A 380 -9.64 4.92 24.21
CA LEU A 380 -9.52 6.23 23.60
C LEU A 380 -8.05 6.59 23.32
N VAL A 381 -7.12 6.28 24.22
CA VAL A 381 -5.68 6.44 23.96
C VAL A 381 -5.24 5.58 22.77
N HIS A 382 -5.69 4.32 22.71
CA HIS A 382 -5.39 3.39 21.62
C HIS A 382 -5.80 3.94 20.26
N GLU A 383 -7.07 4.32 20.11
CA GLU A 383 -7.60 4.75 18.82
C GLU A 383 -7.03 6.09 18.37
N HIS A 384 -6.81 7.03 19.31
CA HIS A 384 -6.15 8.30 18.96
C HIS A 384 -4.67 8.10 18.60
N ALA A 385 -3.95 7.24 19.30
CA ALA A 385 -2.57 6.90 18.95
C ALA A 385 -2.48 6.36 17.52
N HIS A 386 -3.39 5.47 17.14
CA HIS A 386 -3.49 4.95 15.77
C HIS A 386 -3.80 6.03 14.74
N ILE A 387 -4.75 6.94 14.98
CA ILE A 387 -5.03 8.06 14.05
C ILE A 387 -3.79 8.91 13.83
N TRP A 388 -3.11 9.28 14.92
CA TRP A 388 -1.96 10.17 14.83
C TRP A 388 -0.74 9.54 14.17
N LEU A 389 -0.51 8.24 14.38
CA LEU A 389 0.55 7.53 13.69
C LEU A 389 0.19 7.28 12.21
N ASN A 390 -1.10 7.10 11.89
CA ASN A 390 -1.59 7.05 10.51
C ASN A 390 -1.31 8.35 9.78
N PHE A 391 -1.46 9.52 10.40
CA PHE A 391 -1.11 10.79 9.77
C PHE A 391 0.37 10.87 9.35
N ILE A 392 1.29 10.31 10.15
CA ILE A 392 2.69 10.20 9.73
C ILE A 392 2.80 9.24 8.54
N ALA A 393 2.13 8.08 8.63
CA ALA A 393 2.13 7.06 7.58
C ALA A 393 1.49 7.52 6.25
N GLU A 394 0.57 8.49 6.28
CA GLU A 394 -0.02 9.13 5.10
C GLU A 394 1.00 9.99 4.35
N VAL A 395 1.96 10.62 5.06
CA VAL A 395 3.01 11.45 4.44
C VAL A 395 4.19 10.59 3.99
N TYR A 396 4.66 9.69 4.85
CA TYR A 396 5.68 8.70 4.53
C TYR A 396 5.33 7.37 5.19
N ASP A 397 5.31 6.30 4.40
CA ASP A 397 5.13 4.95 4.94
C ASP A 397 6.16 4.66 6.03
N LEU A 398 5.77 3.90 7.05
CA LEU A 398 6.61 3.52 8.21
C LEU A 398 7.30 2.16 8.02
N GLN A 399 6.92 1.40 7.00
CA GLN A 399 7.56 0.13 6.66
C GLN A 399 8.11 0.15 5.23
N LEU A 400 9.08 -0.73 4.96
CA LEU A 400 9.51 -1.03 3.61
C LEU A 400 8.43 -1.82 2.86
N PRO A 401 8.32 -1.68 1.54
CA PRO A 401 7.25 -2.32 0.76
C PRO A 401 7.27 -3.85 0.79
N ASP A 402 8.41 -4.45 1.10
CA ASP A 402 8.65 -5.89 1.21
C ASP A 402 8.46 -6.43 2.64
N ALA A 403 8.02 -5.58 3.57
CA ALA A 403 7.70 -5.99 4.93
C ALA A 403 6.68 -7.13 4.93
N PRO A 404 6.98 -8.28 5.54
CA PRO A 404 6.10 -9.43 5.54
C PRO A 404 4.90 -9.19 6.46
N ASN A 405 3.79 -9.89 6.17
CA ASN A 405 2.53 -9.80 6.92
C ASN A 405 2.34 -11.00 7.86
N ASP A 406 3.44 -11.47 8.45
CA ASP A 406 3.49 -12.68 9.28
C ASP A 406 4.02 -12.41 10.70
N TYR A 407 4.13 -11.14 11.11
CA TYR A 407 4.51 -10.81 12.47
C TYR A 407 3.46 -11.29 13.46
N VAL A 408 3.94 -11.70 14.63
CA VAL A 408 3.13 -12.08 15.77
C VAL A 408 3.38 -11.08 16.88
N LEU A 409 2.32 -10.44 17.36
CA LEU A 409 2.41 -9.52 18.50
C LEU A 409 2.71 -10.30 19.79
N PRO A 410 3.24 -9.63 20.83
CA PRO A 410 3.43 -10.27 22.14
C PRO A 410 2.13 -10.82 22.75
N SER A 411 0.96 -10.35 22.31
CA SER A 411 -0.36 -10.90 22.65
C SER A 411 -0.66 -12.27 22.01
N GLY A 412 0.18 -12.75 21.10
CA GLY A 412 -0.05 -13.93 20.27
C GLY A 412 -0.85 -13.65 18.99
N THR A 413 -1.24 -12.39 18.73
CA THR A 413 -1.97 -12.05 17.51
C THR A 413 -1.05 -12.09 16.29
N SER A 414 -1.24 -13.08 15.42
CA SER A 414 -0.47 -13.27 14.18
C SER A 414 -1.02 -12.50 12.98
N GLY A 415 -0.31 -12.56 11.85
CA GLY A 415 -0.74 -11.94 10.59
C GLY A 415 -0.56 -10.42 10.56
N LYS A 416 0.33 -9.88 11.39
CA LYS A 416 0.62 -8.44 11.42
C LYS A 416 1.71 -8.07 10.42
N THR A 417 1.62 -6.83 9.93
CA THR A 417 2.69 -6.20 9.16
C THR A 417 3.71 -5.57 10.11
N TYR A 418 4.90 -5.20 9.62
CA TYR A 418 5.87 -4.42 10.40
C TYR A 418 5.25 -3.12 10.96
N ARG A 419 4.51 -2.39 10.12
CA ARG A 419 3.72 -1.22 10.52
C ARG A 419 2.71 -1.58 11.61
N GLY A 420 2.03 -2.72 11.49
CA GLY A 420 1.10 -3.20 12.53
C GLY A 420 1.77 -3.43 13.88
N VAL A 421 3.01 -3.95 13.91
CA VAL A 421 3.80 -4.08 15.14
C VAL A 421 4.20 -2.70 15.67
N MET A 422 4.59 -1.76 14.81
CA MET A 422 4.91 -0.39 15.21
C MET A 422 3.70 0.35 15.80
N PHE A 423 2.52 0.15 15.23
CA PHE A 423 1.26 0.70 15.77
C PHE A 423 0.96 0.14 17.17
N ALA A 424 1.17 -1.17 17.35
CA ALA A 424 1.03 -1.81 18.65
C ALA A 424 2.05 -1.27 19.68
N ALA A 425 3.31 -1.08 19.26
CA ALA A 425 4.35 -0.48 20.08
C ALA A 425 4.01 0.97 20.46
N HIS A 426 3.56 1.78 19.50
CA HIS A 426 3.19 3.17 19.72
C HIS A 426 2.03 3.33 20.71
N PHE A 427 0.97 2.52 20.56
CA PHE A 427 -0.10 2.45 21.56
C PHE A 427 0.43 2.08 22.94
N ALA A 428 1.24 1.02 23.05
CA ALA A 428 1.75 0.55 24.32
C ALA A 428 2.63 1.61 25.01
N ALA A 429 3.46 2.31 24.24
CA ALA A 429 4.27 3.42 24.73
C ALA A 429 3.42 4.61 25.22
N ALA A 430 2.37 4.98 24.48
CA ALA A 430 1.45 6.03 24.88
C ALA A 430 0.70 5.65 26.18
N ALA A 431 0.03 4.51 26.19
CA ALA A 431 -0.74 4.04 27.35
C ALA A 431 0.14 3.86 28.60
N ALA A 432 1.34 3.26 28.46
CA ALA A 432 2.30 3.16 29.55
C ALA A 432 2.77 4.52 30.05
N SER A 433 2.98 5.51 29.17
CA SER A 433 3.38 6.86 29.59
C SER A 433 2.28 7.55 30.44
N ALA A 434 1.01 7.40 30.04
CA ALA A 434 -0.12 7.92 30.81
C ALA A 434 -0.27 7.21 32.18
N LEU A 435 -0.12 5.89 32.23
CA LEU A 435 -0.16 5.13 33.49
C LEU A 435 1.03 5.44 34.40
N ARG A 436 2.23 5.64 33.84
CA ARG A 436 3.39 6.10 34.60
C ARG A 436 3.12 7.44 35.25
N ARG A 437 2.52 8.39 34.51
CA ARG A 437 2.20 9.70 35.09
C ARG A 437 1.21 9.58 36.25
N ARG A 438 0.15 8.80 36.08
CA ARG A 438 -0.82 8.49 37.15
C ARG A 438 -0.17 7.79 38.34
N HIS A 439 0.77 6.87 38.10
CA HIS A 439 1.52 6.18 39.14
C HIS A 439 2.37 7.16 39.95
N LEU A 440 3.06 8.09 39.27
CA LEU A 440 3.83 9.18 39.90
C LEU A 440 2.92 10.14 40.69
N ASP A 441 1.69 10.35 40.23
CA ASP A 441 0.67 11.14 40.94
C ASP A 441 0.02 10.36 42.11
N GLY A 442 0.48 9.14 42.40
CA GLY A 442 0.10 8.35 43.57
C GLY A 442 -1.09 7.41 43.36
N GLU A 443 -1.55 7.21 42.12
CA GLU A 443 -2.66 6.31 41.85
C GLU A 443 -2.27 4.83 42.10
N THR A 444 -3.08 4.13 42.88
CA THR A 444 -2.87 2.72 43.23
C THR A 444 -3.52 1.80 42.20
N GLY A 445 -2.92 0.64 41.92
CA GLY A 445 -3.49 -0.37 41.02
C GLY A 445 -3.11 -0.22 39.54
N VAL A 446 -2.50 0.90 39.14
CA VAL A 446 -2.04 1.11 37.76
C VAL A 446 -0.70 0.43 37.43
N ARG A 447 0.08 0.05 38.47
CA ARG A 447 1.44 -0.48 38.31
C ARG A 447 1.49 -1.79 37.54
N GLU A 448 0.58 -2.73 37.82
CA GLU A 448 0.54 -4.01 37.10
C GLU A 448 0.27 -3.81 35.61
N ARG A 449 -0.68 -2.93 35.26
CA ARG A 449 -0.99 -2.61 33.87
C ARG A 449 0.16 -1.86 33.19
N LEU A 450 0.84 -0.96 33.91
CA LEU A 450 2.04 -0.28 33.45
C LEU A 450 3.18 -1.27 33.15
N ASP A 451 3.47 -2.19 34.06
CA ASP A 451 4.48 -3.24 33.89
C ASP A 451 4.16 -4.08 32.65
N HIS A 452 2.89 -4.51 32.51
CA HIS A 452 2.43 -5.28 31.37
C HIS A 452 2.60 -4.54 30.04
N LEU A 453 2.15 -3.29 29.93
CA LEU A 453 2.27 -2.50 28.70
C LEU A 453 3.72 -2.16 28.36
N THR A 454 4.56 -1.94 29.37
CA THR A 454 6.01 -1.73 29.17
C THR A 454 6.66 -3.01 28.64
N GLY A 455 6.31 -4.18 29.19
CA GLY A 455 6.76 -5.48 28.66
C GLY A 455 6.26 -5.74 27.24
N TYR A 456 5.01 -5.42 26.95
CA TYR A 456 4.41 -5.53 25.62
C TYR A 456 5.11 -4.63 24.59
N LEU A 457 5.42 -3.38 24.96
CA LEU A 457 6.23 -2.46 24.15
C LEU A 457 7.61 -3.07 23.85
N GLY A 458 8.30 -3.58 24.88
CA GLY A 458 9.58 -4.25 24.73
C GLY A 458 9.50 -5.44 23.75
N GLY A 459 8.47 -6.28 23.87
CA GLY A 459 8.23 -7.38 22.94
C GLY A 459 7.99 -6.92 21.50
N CYS A 460 7.27 -5.82 21.28
CA CYS A 460 7.08 -5.26 19.95
C CYS A 460 8.40 -4.72 19.36
N LEU A 461 9.21 -4.01 20.17
CA LEU A 461 10.51 -3.51 19.77
C LEU A 461 11.47 -4.65 19.42
N THR A 462 11.50 -5.72 20.22
CA THR A 462 12.27 -6.94 19.92
C THR A 462 11.85 -7.54 18.59
N ALA A 463 10.55 -7.74 18.36
CA ALA A 463 10.05 -8.28 17.09
C ALA A 463 10.45 -7.40 15.88
N MET A 464 10.42 -6.07 16.03
CA MET A 464 10.84 -5.12 14.99
C MET A 464 12.36 -5.12 14.76
N ASN A 465 13.17 -5.39 15.79
CA ASN A 465 14.63 -5.46 15.68
C ASN A 465 15.11 -6.80 15.10
N GLU A 466 14.44 -7.90 15.43
CA GLU A 466 14.75 -9.24 14.90
C GLU A 466 14.50 -9.34 13.39
N ARG A 467 13.48 -8.64 12.89
CA ARG A 467 13.14 -8.58 11.46
C ARG A 467 12.91 -7.12 11.07
N PRO A 468 13.96 -6.38 10.70
CA PRO A 468 13.85 -4.95 10.41
C PRO A 468 13.29 -4.72 9.00
N TYR A 469 12.13 -4.09 8.93
CA TYR A 469 11.52 -3.60 7.70
C TYR A 469 10.98 -2.19 7.87
N ALA A 470 11.65 -1.34 8.66
CA ALA A 470 11.25 0.05 8.76
C ALA A 470 11.73 0.84 7.54
N SER A 471 10.89 1.77 7.08
CA SER A 471 11.35 2.82 6.16
C SER A 471 12.29 3.79 6.89
N PRO A 472 12.94 4.76 6.21
CA PRO A 472 13.70 5.81 6.89
C PRO A 472 12.90 6.57 7.95
N THR A 473 11.61 6.87 7.69
CA THR A 473 10.72 7.50 8.67
C THR A 473 10.34 6.51 9.78
N GLY A 474 10.14 5.23 9.44
CA GLY A 474 9.88 4.17 10.40
C GLY A 474 11.02 3.93 11.38
N GLU A 475 12.27 3.99 10.93
CA GLU A 475 13.44 3.87 11.80
C GLU A 475 13.47 5.00 12.83
N LEU A 476 13.19 6.24 12.40
CA LEU A 476 13.12 7.39 13.32
C LEU A 476 11.99 7.25 14.34
N VAL A 477 10.82 6.71 13.94
CA VAL A 477 9.73 6.41 14.87
C VAL A 477 10.14 5.30 15.85
N LYS A 478 10.75 4.23 15.35
CA LYS A 478 11.25 3.11 16.18
C LYS A 478 12.30 3.56 17.19
N ASP A 479 13.22 4.44 16.80
CA ASP A 479 14.23 5.02 17.70
C ASP A 479 13.57 5.82 18.83
N THR A 480 12.57 6.63 18.51
CA THR A 480 11.78 7.36 19.52
C THR A 480 11.04 6.42 20.47
N LEU A 481 10.44 5.34 19.95
CA LEU A 481 9.79 4.33 20.78
C LEU A 481 10.79 3.58 21.68
N THR A 482 11.99 3.28 21.17
CA THR A 482 13.08 2.67 21.96
C THR A 482 13.51 3.59 23.10
N ARG A 483 13.74 4.88 22.84
CA ARG A 483 14.08 5.87 23.89
C ARG A 483 12.99 5.93 24.97
N ARG A 484 11.71 5.87 24.57
CA ARG A 484 10.58 5.87 25.51
C ARG A 484 10.51 4.58 26.32
N TYR A 485 10.76 3.42 25.70
CA TYR A 485 10.84 2.15 26.39
C TYR A 485 11.92 2.17 27.49
N ASP A 486 13.13 2.63 27.17
CA ASP A 486 14.22 2.70 28.15
C ASP A 486 13.87 3.60 29.35
N ASP A 487 13.14 4.69 29.09
CA ASP A 487 12.65 5.60 30.13
C ASP A 487 11.58 4.98 31.03
N LEU A 488 10.63 4.24 30.45
CA LEU A 488 9.63 3.48 31.20
C LEU A 488 10.28 2.38 32.05
N VAL A 489 11.23 1.64 31.48
CA VAL A 489 11.98 0.59 32.18
C VAL A 489 12.76 1.17 33.36
N ARG A 490 13.43 2.32 33.18
CA ARG A 490 14.13 3.00 34.29
C ARG A 490 13.17 3.35 35.42
N HIS A 491 11.99 3.89 35.11
CA HIS A 491 10.98 4.22 36.11
C HIS A 491 10.49 2.99 36.89
N LEU A 492 10.33 1.83 36.25
CA LEU A 492 9.91 0.60 36.91
C LEU A 492 10.95 0.03 37.88
N HIS A 493 12.24 0.22 37.58
CA HIS A 493 13.35 -0.21 38.43
C HIS A 493 13.63 0.79 39.56
N ASP A 494 13.52 2.09 39.28
CA ASP A 494 13.72 3.16 40.24
C ASP A 494 12.68 4.29 40.04
N PRO A 495 11.58 4.25 40.81
CA PRO A 495 10.49 5.22 40.68
C PRO A 495 10.90 6.65 41.05
N THR A 496 12.05 6.84 41.73
CA THR A 496 12.46 8.13 42.32
C THR A 496 13.22 9.06 41.37
N THR A 497 13.62 8.58 40.19
CA THR A 497 14.67 9.22 39.37
C THR A 497 14.15 9.98 38.14
N SER A 498 13.03 10.71 38.26
CA SER A 498 12.53 11.56 37.16
C SER A 498 12.09 12.94 37.65
N GLY A 499 13.10 13.78 37.90
CA GLY A 499 12.94 15.20 38.24
C GLY A 499 14.23 15.94 37.93
N GLY A 500 14.60 16.02 36.66
CA GLY A 500 15.93 16.50 36.25
C GLY A 500 15.98 17.14 34.86
N HIS A 501 14.95 17.86 34.44
CA HIS A 501 15.09 18.93 33.44
C HIS A 501 14.09 20.05 33.75
N LEU A 502 14.39 20.77 34.83
CA LEU A 502 13.91 22.13 35.06
C LEU A 502 14.94 23.09 34.47
N VAL A 503 14.50 23.86 33.47
CA VAL A 503 14.84 25.28 33.22
C VAL A 503 16.32 25.66 33.33
N ARG A 504 16.93 25.97 32.19
CA ARG A 504 17.63 27.24 31.98
C ARG A 504 17.42 27.73 30.55
#